data_AF-A0A2K1JCV8-F1
#
_entry.id   AF-A0A2K1JCV8-F1
#
_cell.length_a   1.000
_cell.length_b   1.000
_cell.length_c   1.000
_cell.angle_alpha   90.00
_cell.angle_beta   90.00
_cell.angle_gamma   90.00
#
_symmetry.space_group_name_H-M   'P 1'
#
loop_
_entity.id
_entity.type
_entity.pdbx_description
1 polymer ?
#
loop_
_entity_poly.entity_id
_entity_poly.type
_entity_poly.pdbx_seq_one_letter_code
_entity_poly.pdbx_strand_id
1 'polypeptide(L)'
;MIHQGFVSKSLDDDLSFVRKFIAYGREVFVVQSYNKNLNLLAKYVAAINTIISFINLTTMYKIARLIYSNLHVQDICIITNVVGKPIMFD
;
A
#
# COMPACT_ATOMS: atom_id res chain seq x y z
N MET A 1 -1.16 7.47 -1.41
CA MET A 1 -2.47 7.46 -0.73
C MET A 1 -2.27 7.40 0.77
N ILE A 2 -2.76 8.42 1.47
CA ILE A 2 -2.56 8.62 2.92
C ILE A 2 -3.91 8.69 3.67
N HIS A 3 -5.02 8.93 2.96
CA HIS A 3 -6.34 9.22 3.52
C HIS A 3 -7.43 8.32 2.92
N GLN A 4 -7.12 7.05 2.67
CA GLN A 4 -8.09 6.12 2.11
C GLN A 4 -9.12 5.74 3.18
N GLY A 5 -10.41 5.94 2.89
CA GLY A 5 -11.51 5.75 3.84
C GLY A 5 -11.79 6.98 4.72
N PHE A 6 -11.08 8.11 4.52
CA PHE A 6 -11.26 9.31 5.33
C PHE A 6 -11.99 10.44 4.60
N VAL A 7 -11.81 10.58 3.28
CA VAL A 7 -12.37 11.72 2.53
C VAL A 7 -13.84 11.45 2.22
N SER A 8 -14.14 10.28 1.66
CA SER A 8 -15.51 9.83 1.37
C SER A 8 -16.15 9.01 2.50
N LYS A 9 -15.40 8.72 3.57
CA LYS A 9 -15.76 7.72 4.61
C LYS A 9 -15.95 6.29 4.06
N SER A 10 -15.45 6.02 2.86
CA SER A 10 -15.53 4.73 2.18
C SER A 10 -14.16 4.38 1.61
N LEU A 11 -13.68 3.16 1.91
CA LEU A 11 -12.39 2.68 1.41
C LEU A 11 -12.40 2.56 -0.12
N ASP A 12 -13.56 2.20 -0.70
CA ASP A 12 -13.70 1.97 -2.13
C ASP A 12 -13.90 3.24 -2.94
N ASP A 13 -14.66 4.19 -2.41
CA ASP A 13 -14.92 5.46 -3.10
C ASP A 13 -13.64 6.28 -3.22
N ASP A 14 -12.82 6.30 -2.16
CA ASP A 14 -11.50 6.94 -2.18
C ASP A 14 -10.54 6.26 -3.18
N LEU A 15 -10.72 4.96 -3.47
CA LEU A 15 -9.93 4.20 -4.46
C LEU A 15 -10.48 4.27 -5.90
N SER A 16 -11.67 4.82 -6.10
CA SER A 16 -12.39 4.78 -7.38
C SER A 16 -11.56 5.33 -8.55
N PHE A 17 -10.76 6.37 -8.32
CA PHE A 17 -9.88 6.96 -9.34
C PHE A 17 -8.76 5.98 -9.74
N VAL A 18 -8.08 5.38 -8.77
CA VAL A 18 -7.02 4.38 -9.03
C VAL A 18 -7.58 3.19 -9.80
N ARG A 19 -8.75 2.66 -9.37
CA ARG A 19 -9.42 1.55 -10.04
C ARG A 19 -9.81 1.89 -11.49
N LYS A 20 -10.31 3.12 -11.75
CA LYS A 20 -10.62 3.58 -13.11
C LYS A 20 -9.37 3.63 -14.02
N PHE A 21 -8.24 4.11 -13.51
CA PHE A 21 -6.99 4.13 -14.28
C PHE A 21 -6.55 2.73 -14.69
N ILE A 22 -6.64 1.78 -13.77
CA ILE A 22 -6.34 0.37 -14.03
C ILE A 22 -7.32 -0.20 -15.06
N ALA A 23 -8.62 0.09 -14.94
CA ALA A 23 -9.64 -0.38 -15.89
C ALA A 23 -9.42 0.15 -17.32
N TYR A 24 -8.82 1.34 -17.48
CA TYR A 24 -8.40 1.87 -18.78
C TYR A 24 -7.08 1.30 -19.30
N GLY A 25 -6.53 0.28 -18.65
CA GLY A 25 -5.25 -0.34 -19.04
C GLY A 25 -4.05 0.57 -18.84
N ARG A 26 -4.14 1.54 -17.93
CA ARG A 26 -3.00 2.41 -17.60
C ARG A 26 -2.12 1.75 -16.56
N GLU A 27 -0.83 1.93 -16.71
CA GLU A 27 0.14 1.59 -15.68
C GLU A 27 0.01 2.54 -14.50
N VAL A 28 0.12 2.01 -13.27
CA VAL A 28 -0.07 2.79 -12.05
C VAL A 28 1.02 2.45 -11.05
N PHE A 29 1.60 3.49 -10.45
CA PHE A 29 2.48 3.40 -9.29
C PHE A 29 1.80 4.05 -8.09
N VAL A 30 1.46 3.25 -7.08
CA VAL A 30 0.76 3.72 -5.87
C VAL A 30 1.61 3.44 -4.65
N VAL A 31 1.96 4.50 -3.92
CA VAL A 31 2.46 4.39 -2.55
C VAL A 31 1.29 4.49 -1.59
N GLN A 32 1.09 3.48 -0.76
CA GLN A 32 0.03 3.42 0.25
C GLN A 32 0.64 3.50 1.64
N SER A 33 0.18 4.46 2.46
CA SER A 33 0.57 4.58 3.86
C SER A 33 -0.53 4.05 4.77
N TYR A 34 -0.14 3.31 5.81
CA TYR A 34 -1.07 2.78 6.81
C TYR A 34 -1.14 3.63 8.09
N ASN A 35 -0.35 4.70 8.19
CA ASN A 35 -0.19 5.46 9.44
C ASN A 35 -1.51 6.07 9.93
N LYS A 36 -2.30 6.66 9.02
CA LYS A 36 -3.58 7.28 9.39
C LYS A 36 -4.73 6.27 9.42
N ASN A 37 -4.72 5.29 8.53
CA ASN A 37 -5.78 4.28 8.42
C ASN A 37 -5.82 3.32 9.62
N LEU A 38 -4.66 2.94 10.15
CA LEU A 38 -4.55 2.00 11.27
C LEU A 38 -4.08 2.66 12.56
N ASN A 39 -4.06 3.99 12.61
CA ASN A 39 -3.52 4.78 13.73
C ASN A 39 -2.08 4.37 14.16
N LEU A 40 -1.26 3.97 13.18
CA LEU A 40 0.13 3.53 13.37
C LEU A 40 1.11 4.72 13.27
N LEU A 41 0.81 5.85 13.90
CA LEU A 41 1.53 7.11 13.70
C LEU A 41 3.04 7.04 13.99
N ALA A 42 3.48 6.15 14.88
CA ALA A 42 4.88 5.96 15.25
C ALA A 42 5.63 4.92 14.39
N LYS A 43 4.94 4.23 13.47
CA LYS A 43 5.53 3.16 12.64
C LYS A 43 5.49 3.58 11.18
N TYR A 44 6.65 3.65 10.55
CA TYR A 44 6.77 4.04 9.14
C TYR A 44 6.51 2.84 8.23
N VAL A 45 5.26 2.38 8.17
CA VAL A 45 4.89 1.30 7.26
C VAL A 45 4.06 1.81 6.10
N ALA A 46 4.61 1.55 4.91
CA ALA A 46 3.97 1.82 3.65
C ALA A 46 4.15 0.61 2.72
N ALA A 47 3.24 0.47 1.77
CA ALA A 47 3.35 -0.48 0.68
C ALA A 47 3.52 0.28 -0.64
N ILE A 48 4.31 -0.29 -1.55
CA ILE A 48 4.43 0.18 -2.92
C ILE A 48 3.72 -0.86 -3.80
N ASN A 49 2.64 -0.44 -4.45
CA ASN A 49 1.86 -1.26 -5.36
C ASN A 49 2.08 -0.74 -6.78
N THR A 50 2.40 -1.63 -7.71
CA THR A 50 2.68 -1.25 -9.10
C THR A 50 1.96 -2.19 -10.06
N ILE A 51 1.36 -1.60 -11.09
CA ILE A 51 0.79 -2.30 -12.24
C ILE A 51 1.50 -1.74 -13.46
N ILE A 52 2.34 -2.57 -14.06
CA ILE A 52 3.29 -2.18 -15.11
C ILE A 52 3.55 -3.41 -15.96
N SER A 53 3.63 -3.21 -17.27
CA SER A 53 3.75 -4.27 -18.26
C SER A 53 5.10 -4.98 -18.18
N PHE A 54 6.12 -4.27 -17.69
CA PHE A 54 7.46 -4.80 -17.50
C PHE A 54 8.10 -4.18 -16.25
N ILE A 55 8.24 -4.97 -15.19
CA ILE A 55 9.12 -4.60 -14.08
C ILE A 55 9.98 -5.77 -13.65
N ASN A 56 11.25 -5.46 -13.41
CA ASN A 56 12.13 -6.39 -12.76
C ASN A 56 12.04 -6.17 -11.24
N LEU A 57 11.25 -7.02 -10.54
CA LEU A 57 11.10 -6.98 -9.08
C LEU A 57 12.47 -6.98 -8.38
N THR A 58 13.47 -7.67 -8.95
CA THR A 58 14.83 -7.72 -8.36
C THR A 58 15.49 -6.35 -8.31
N THR A 59 15.19 -5.44 -9.24
CA THR A 59 15.72 -4.07 -9.23
C THR A 59 15.11 -3.25 -8.08
N MET A 60 13.82 -3.41 -7.82
CA MET A 60 13.16 -2.78 -6.68
C MET A 60 13.73 -3.29 -5.35
N TYR A 61 13.93 -4.60 -5.21
CA TYR A 61 14.58 -5.18 -4.03
C TYR A 61 16.02 -4.68 -3.83
N LYS A 62 16.78 -4.51 -4.91
CA LYS A 62 18.13 -3.93 -4.85
C LYS A 62 18.11 -2.50 -4.33
N ILE A 63 17.22 -1.65 -4.85
CA ILE A 63 17.04 -0.26 -4.39
C ILE A 63 16.62 -0.25 -2.91
N ALA A 64 15.64 -1.05 -2.53
CA ALA A 64 15.19 -1.20 -1.15
C ALA A 64 16.34 -1.56 -0.20
N ARG A 65 17.16 -2.54 -0.59
CA ARG A 65 18.31 -2.99 0.21
C ARG A 65 19.37 -1.91 0.36
N LEU A 66 19.55 -1.05 -0.64
CA LEU A 66 20.48 0.08 -0.55
C LEU A 66 20.03 1.15 0.44
N ILE A 67 18.72 1.38 0.58
CA ILE A 67 18.20 2.50 1.39
C ILE A 67 18.02 2.10 2.86
N TYR A 68 17.44 0.93 3.15
CA TYR A 68 17.06 0.55 4.51
C TYR A 68 17.66 -0.80 4.96
N SER A 69 18.45 -1.48 4.13
CA SER A 69 18.94 -2.85 4.32
C SER A 69 17.81 -3.90 4.42
N ASN A 70 16.94 -3.81 5.44
CA ASN A 70 15.77 -4.65 5.67
C ASN A 70 14.63 -3.84 6.28
N LEU A 71 13.37 -4.26 6.06
CA LEU A 71 12.22 -3.66 6.74
C LEU A 71 12.04 -4.21 8.16
N HIS A 72 11.41 -3.43 9.04
CA HIS A 72 11.06 -3.83 10.41
C HIS A 72 9.96 -4.91 10.42
N VAL A 73 10.34 -6.16 10.74
CA VAL A 73 9.46 -7.35 10.67
C VAL A 73 8.22 -7.23 11.56
N GLN A 74 8.36 -6.69 12.77
CA GLN A 74 7.25 -6.56 13.72
C GLN A 74 6.10 -5.71 13.17
N ASP A 75 6.44 -4.64 12.44
CA ASP A 75 5.45 -3.71 11.93
C ASP A 75 4.74 -4.28 10.69
N ILE A 76 5.45 -5.07 9.88
CA ILE A 76 4.86 -5.85 8.78
C ILE A 76 3.84 -6.84 9.31
N CYS A 77 4.16 -7.59 10.36
CA CYS A 77 3.25 -8.60 10.92
C CYS A 77 1.92 -8.02 11.38
N ILE A 78 1.94 -6.82 11.98
CA ILE A 78 0.70 -6.14 12.42
C ILE A 78 -0.19 -5.85 11.22
N ILE A 79 0.38 -5.30 10.14
CA ILE A 79 -0.39 -4.97 8.94
C ILE A 79 -0.88 -6.23 8.25
N THR A 80 -0.05 -7.27 8.13
CA THR A 80 -0.47 -8.55 7.53
C THR A 80 -1.61 -9.18 8.32
N ASN A 81 -1.60 -9.11 9.65
CA ASN A 81 -2.68 -9.65 10.48
C ASN A 81 -3.98 -8.87 10.38
N VAL A 82 -3.91 -7.56 10.14
CA VAL A 82 -5.09 -6.70 10.00
C VAL A 82 -5.64 -6.79 8.58
N VAL A 83 -4.82 -6.44 7.58
CA VAL A 83 -5.21 -6.40 6.16
C VAL A 83 -5.47 -7.80 5.61
N GLY A 84 -4.77 -8.83 6.10
CA GLY A 84 -4.93 -10.20 5.64
C GLY A 84 -6.21 -10.90 6.14
N LYS A 85 -6.98 -10.29 7.04
CA LYS A 85 -8.23 -10.85 7.56
C LYS A 85 -9.43 -10.13 6.94
N PRO A 86 -10.09 -10.70 5.93
CA PRO A 86 -11.19 -10.03 5.22
C PRO A 86 -12.36 -9.68 6.15
N ILE A 87 -12.62 -10.50 7.17
CA ILE A 87 -13.61 -10.27 8.24
C ILE A 87 -13.46 -8.90 8.94
N MET A 88 -12.28 -8.27 8.89
CA MET A 88 -12.05 -6.97 9.51
C MET A 88 -12.54 -5.79 8.66
N PHE A 89 -13.01 -6.03 7.43
CA PHE A 89 -13.39 -4.99 6.46
C PHE A 89 -14.80 -5.17 5.87
N ASP A 90 -15.60 -6.10 6.43
CA ASP A 90 -17.01 -6.32 6.10
C ASP A 90 -17.94 -5.37 6.88
#